data_AF-A0A3M1GXX4-F1
#
_entry.id   AF-A0A3M1GXX4-F1
#
_cell.length_a   1.000
_cell.length_b   1.000
_cell.length_c   1.000
_cell.angle_alpha   90.00
_cell.angle_beta   90.00
_cell.angle_gamma   90.00
#
_symmetry.space_group_name_H-M   'P 1'
#
loop_
_entity.id
_entity.type
_entity.pdbx_description
1 polymer ?
#
loop_
_entity_poly.entity_id
_entity_poly.type
_entity_poly.pdbx_seq_one_letter_code
_entity_poly.pdbx_strand_id
1 'polypeptide(L)'
;MVFFLQNVVNALQWGSFYALIALGYSMVYGILLLFNFAHGDIFMSGAYIGFFVATGLLAVVASGVIALPNWAVLVLTILLSMLLTSFLGMLVERIGYRPLRNAPRASAAITGLMIGIILETGNLALLGAQRLSFPALIE
;
A
#
# COMPACT_ATOMS: atom_id res chain seq x y z
N MET A 1 -10.27 -17.52 -28.63
CA MET A 1 -10.63 -16.12 -28.33
C MET A 1 -10.55 -15.80 -26.84
N VAL A 2 -11.24 -16.56 -25.98
CA VAL A 2 -11.26 -16.32 -24.51
C VAL A 2 -9.85 -16.28 -23.88
N PHE A 3 -8.99 -17.25 -24.19
CA PHE A 3 -7.60 -17.27 -23.68
C PHE A 3 -6.79 -16.03 -24.10
N PHE A 4 -6.97 -15.54 -25.33
CA PHE A 4 -6.28 -14.34 -25.79
C PHE A 4 -6.76 -13.10 -25.01
N LEU A 5 -8.08 -12.91 -24.88
CA LEU A 5 -8.65 -11.80 -24.12
C LEU A 5 -8.24 -11.85 -22.65
N GLN A 6 -8.21 -13.03 -22.02
CA GLN A 6 -7.74 -13.19 -20.65
C GLN A 6 -6.27 -12.77 -20.50
N ASN A 7 -5.39 -13.16 -21.43
CA ASN A 7 -3.98 -12.75 -21.37
C ASN A 7 -3.80 -11.24 -21.58
N VAL A 8 -4.64 -10.60 -22.40
CA VAL A 8 -4.66 -9.14 -22.52
C VAL A 8 -5.05 -8.48 -21.20
N VAL A 9 -6.08 -8.98 -20.52
CA VAL A 9 -6.48 -8.48 -19.19
C VAL A 9 -5.37 -8.69 -18.16
N ASN A 10 -4.76 -9.88 -18.12
CA ASN A 10 -3.64 -10.19 -17.23
C ASN A 10 -2.46 -9.24 -17.49
N ALA A 11 -2.11 -9.00 -18.76
CA ALA A 11 -1.03 -8.09 -19.14
C ALA A 11 -1.33 -6.64 -18.73
N LEU A 12 -2.58 -6.18 -18.89
CA LEU A 12 -3.02 -4.86 -18.45
C LEU A 12 -2.99 -4.74 -16.92
N GLN A 13 -3.33 -5.79 -16.18
CA GLN A 13 -3.27 -5.80 -14.72
C GLN A 13 -1.82 -5.60 -14.23
N TRP A 14 -0.88 -6.40 -14.74
CA TRP A 14 0.54 -6.26 -14.40
C TRP A 14 1.14 -4.94 -14.91
N GLY A 15 0.78 -4.52 -16.12
CA GLY A 15 1.23 -3.25 -16.69
C GLY A 15 0.77 -2.05 -15.87
N SER A 16 -0.49 -2.05 -15.43
CA SER A 16 -1.05 -1.00 -14.57
C SER A 16 -0.34 -0.94 -13.23
N PHE A 17 -0.01 -2.10 -12.65
CA PHE A 17 0.75 -2.19 -11.42
C PHE A 17 2.14 -1.52 -11.55
N TYR A 18 2.91 -1.90 -12.57
CA TYR A 18 4.22 -1.30 -12.82
C TYR A 18 4.13 0.18 -13.19
N ALA A 19 3.12 0.58 -13.96
CA ALA A 19 2.88 1.98 -14.31
C ALA A 19 2.60 2.83 -13.06
N LEU A 20 1.78 2.33 -12.12
CA LEU A 20 1.49 3.02 -10.86
C LEU A 20 2.72 3.15 -9.97
N ILE A 21 3.57 2.12 -9.90
CA ILE A 21 4.84 2.19 -9.17
C ILE A 21 5.78 3.24 -9.79
N ALA A 22 5.95 3.23 -11.10
CA ALA A 22 6.79 4.19 -11.80
C ALA A 22 6.27 5.64 -11.63
N LEU A 23 4.95 5.82 -11.71
CA LEU A 23 4.29 7.10 -11.49
C LEU A 23 4.49 7.56 -10.03
N GLY A 24 4.33 6.66 -9.05
CA GLY A 24 4.58 6.94 -7.64
C GLY A 24 6.01 7.41 -7.36
N TYR A 25 7.00 6.66 -7.84
CA TYR A 25 8.42 7.02 -7.67
C TYR A 25 8.78 8.34 -8.34
N SER A 26 8.30 8.58 -9.57
CA SER A 26 8.57 9.82 -10.31
C SER A 26 7.92 11.04 -9.67
N MET A 27 6.70 10.93 -9.13
CA MET A 27 6.05 12.03 -8.42
C MET A 27 6.77 12.38 -7.11
N VAL A 28 7.12 11.38 -6.30
CA VAL A 28 7.81 11.62 -5.02
C VAL A 28 9.17 12.26 -5.27
N TYR A 29 9.94 11.72 -6.22
CA TYR A 29 11.22 12.32 -6.59
C TYR A 29 11.03 13.70 -7.22
N GLY A 30 10.01 13.92 -8.04
CA GLY A 30 9.73 15.22 -8.66
C GLY A 30 9.43 16.33 -7.65
N ILE A 31 8.82 15.98 -6.51
CA ILE A 31 8.50 16.94 -5.44
C ILE A 31 9.68 17.11 -4.48
N LEU A 32 10.25 16.00 -3.99
CA LEU A 32 11.26 16.03 -2.93
C LEU A 32 12.68 16.19 -3.47
N LEU A 33 12.94 15.86 -4.74
CA LEU A 33 14.27 15.75 -5.36
C LEU A 33 15.24 14.86 -4.56
N LEU A 34 14.67 13.89 -3.84
CA LEU A 34 15.34 12.97 -2.94
C LEU A 34 14.91 11.54 -3.27
N PHE A 35 15.85 10.59 -3.16
CA PHE A 35 15.54 9.17 -3.29
C PHE A 35 14.77 8.69 -2.05
N ASN A 36 13.49 8.37 -2.21
CA ASN A 36 12.66 7.80 -1.16
C ASN A 36 12.78 6.27 -1.17
N PHE A 37 13.66 5.73 -0.31
CA PHE A 37 13.84 4.27 -0.18
C PHE A 37 12.61 3.57 0.43
N ALA A 38 11.83 4.27 1.27
CA ALA A 38 10.66 3.73 1.94
C ALA A 38 9.44 3.50 1.02
N HIS A 39 9.49 3.88 -0.26
CA HIS A 39 8.32 3.78 -1.13
C HIS A 39 7.82 2.34 -1.29
N GLY A 40 8.74 1.38 -1.41
CA GLY A 40 8.40 -0.05 -1.44
C GLY A 40 7.77 -0.55 -0.14
N ASP A 41 8.24 -0.04 1.01
CA ASP A 41 7.73 -0.44 2.33
C ASP A 41 6.37 0.19 2.66
N ILE A 42 6.12 1.40 2.15
CA ILE A 42 4.79 2.03 2.17
C ILE A 42 3.84 1.22 1.28
N PHE A 43 4.29 0.78 0.11
CA PHE A 43 3.52 -0.09 -0.77
C PHE A 43 3.17 -1.43 -0.07
N MET A 44 4.15 -2.07 0.58
CA MET A 44 3.94 -3.27 1.40
C MET A 44 2.91 -3.00 2.51
N SER A 45 3.10 -1.94 3.28
CA SER A 45 2.20 -1.55 4.37
C SER A 45 0.78 -1.30 3.86
N GLY A 46 0.62 -0.68 2.69
CA GLY A 46 -0.67 -0.49 2.02
C GLY A 46 -1.35 -1.81 1.66
N ALA A 47 -0.60 -2.82 1.22
CA ALA A 47 -1.15 -4.15 0.95
C ALA A 47 -1.69 -4.83 2.24
N TYR A 48 -0.96 -4.73 3.35
CA TYR A 48 -1.42 -5.27 4.64
C TYR A 48 -2.63 -4.49 5.19
N ILE A 49 -2.63 -3.16 5.08
CA ILE A 49 -3.80 -2.33 5.41
C ILE A 49 -5.00 -2.78 4.57
N GLY A 50 -4.82 -3.00 3.26
CA GLY A 50 -5.79 -3.63 2.36
C GLY A 50 -6.37 -4.93 2.90
N PHE A 51 -5.48 -5.84 3.29
CA PHE A 51 -5.84 -7.14 3.81
C PHE A 51 -6.66 -7.06 5.10
N PHE A 52 -6.24 -6.24 6.06
CA PHE A 52 -6.95 -6.10 7.34
C PHE A 52 -8.30 -5.39 7.19
N VAL A 53 -8.38 -4.39 6.32
CA VAL A 53 -9.65 -3.72 6.01
C VAL A 53 -10.61 -4.73 5.36
N ALA A 54 -10.16 -5.47 4.35
CA ALA A 54 -10.96 -6.47 3.65
C ALA A 54 -11.49 -7.56 4.61
N THR A 55 -10.60 -8.16 5.39
CA THR A 55 -10.95 -9.23 6.35
C THR A 55 -11.85 -8.71 7.46
N GLY A 56 -11.63 -7.49 7.96
CA GLY A 56 -12.47 -6.86 8.97
C GLY A 56 -13.89 -6.58 8.45
N LEU A 57 -14.02 -6.00 7.25
CA LEU A 57 -15.32 -5.78 6.61
C LEU A 57 -16.08 -7.09 6.38
N LEU A 58 -15.40 -8.13 5.89
CA LEU A 58 -16.01 -9.45 5.72
C LEU A 58 -16.48 -10.04 7.05
N ALA A 59 -15.72 -9.89 8.13
CA ALA A 59 -16.13 -10.35 9.45
C ALA A 59 -17.37 -9.60 9.99
N VAL A 60 -17.47 -8.29 9.73
CA VAL A 60 -18.65 -7.48 10.09
C VAL A 60 -19.89 -7.92 9.30
N VAL A 61 -19.73 -8.23 8.01
CA VAL A 61 -20.83 -8.75 7.19
C VAL A 61 -21.24 -10.16 7.65
N ALA A 62 -20.28 -11.03 7.93
CA ALA A 62 -20.54 -12.40 8.39
C ALA A 62 -21.20 -12.46 9.77
N SER A 63 -20.92 -11.50 10.66
CA SER A 63 -21.55 -11.40 11.98
C SER A 63 -22.98 -10.82 11.95
N GLY A 64 -23.47 -10.41 10.77
CA GLY A 64 -24.83 -9.92 10.58
C GLY A 64 -25.10 -8.51 11.12
N VAL A 65 -24.06 -7.80 11.58
CA VAL A 65 -24.18 -6.41 12.06
C VAL A 65 -24.56 -5.47 10.93
N ILE A 66 -24.00 -5.68 9.73
CA ILE A 66 -24.30 -4.89 8.53
C ILE A 66 -24.39 -5.83 7.33
N ALA A 67 -25.50 -5.79 6.61
CA ALA A 67 -25.64 -6.48 5.33
C ALA A 67 -25.13 -5.57 4.19
N LEU A 68 -23.93 -5.87 3.67
CA LEU A 68 -23.38 -5.21 2.49
C LEU A 68 -23.21 -6.22 1.35
N PRO A 69 -23.55 -5.86 0.10
CA PRO A 69 -23.22 -6.68 -1.04
C PRO A 69 -21.70 -6.72 -1.28
N ASN A 70 -21.21 -7.83 -1.84
CA ASN A 70 -19.79 -8.10 -2.07
C ASN A 70 -19.06 -6.98 -2.85
N TRP A 71 -19.71 -6.40 -3.86
CA TRP A 71 -19.15 -5.28 -4.61
C TRP A 71 -18.95 -4.02 -3.76
N ALA A 72 -19.82 -3.78 -2.76
CA ALA A 72 -19.68 -2.64 -1.87
C ALA A 72 -18.52 -2.84 -0.89
N VAL A 73 -18.30 -4.08 -0.44
CA VAL A 73 -17.13 -4.45 0.36
C VAL A 73 -15.83 -4.20 -0.40
N LEU A 74 -15.77 -4.54 -1.69
CA LEU A 74 -14.62 -4.23 -2.55
C LEU A 74 -14.36 -2.71 -2.61
N VAL A 75 -15.39 -1.93 -2.95
CA VAL A 75 -15.24 -0.47 -3.07
C VAL A 75 -14.81 0.16 -1.75
N LEU A 76 -15.42 -0.23 -0.64
CA LEU A 76 -15.05 0.27 0.69
C LEU A 76 -13.62 -0.13 1.06
N THR A 77 -13.20 -1.36 0.73
CA THR A 77 -11.84 -1.81 0.96
C THR A 77 -10.86 -0.89 0.22
N ILE A 78 -11.06 -0.65 -1.07
CA ILE A 78 -10.21 0.23 -1.86
C ILE A 78 -10.13 1.63 -1.24
N LEU A 79 -11.28 2.24 -0.95
CA LEU A 79 -11.34 3.61 -0.43
C LEU A 79 -10.69 3.76 0.94
N LEU A 80 -11.00 2.86 1.88
CA LEU A 80 -10.44 2.90 3.23
C LEU A 80 -8.93 2.63 3.21
N SER A 81 -8.47 1.68 2.40
CA SER A 81 -7.04 1.38 2.28
C SER A 81 -6.27 2.53 1.64
N MET A 82 -6.83 3.21 0.63
CA MET A 82 -6.23 4.42 0.06
C MET A 82 -6.10 5.53 1.13
N LEU A 83 -7.15 5.75 1.91
CA LEU A 83 -7.16 6.78 2.97
C LEU A 83 -6.13 6.46 4.06
N LEU A 84 -6.13 5.23 4.58
CA LEU A 84 -5.20 4.81 5.64
C LEU A 84 -3.74 4.80 5.16
N THR A 85 -3.48 4.35 3.92
CA THR A 85 -2.13 4.39 3.34
C THR A 85 -1.66 5.83 3.10
N SER A 86 -2.56 6.72 2.67
CA SER A 86 -2.28 8.15 2.56
C SER A 86 -1.92 8.75 3.92
N PHE A 87 -2.64 8.38 4.98
CA PHE A 87 -2.34 8.82 6.33
C PHE A 87 -0.94 8.36 6.80
N LEU A 88 -0.59 7.09 6.52
CA LEU A 88 0.76 6.57 6.79
C LEU A 88 1.83 7.38 6.03
N GLY A 89 1.62 7.68 4.74
CA GLY A 89 2.51 8.53 3.96
C GLY A 89 2.66 9.94 4.52
N MET A 90 1.56 10.54 4.99
CA MET A 90 1.58 11.85 5.67
C MET A 90 2.37 11.80 6.98
N LEU A 91 2.25 10.73 7.77
CA LEU A 91 3.04 10.56 8.99
C LEU A 91 4.54 10.45 8.68
N VAL A 92 4.90 9.66 7.66
CA VAL A 92 6.28 9.51 7.20
C VAL A 92 6.87 10.85 6.75
N GLU A 93 6.10 11.64 5.98
CA GLU A 93 6.51 13.00 5.60
C GLU A 93 6.71 13.86 6.84
N ARG A 94 5.73 13.90 7.74
CA ARG A 94 5.69 14.86 8.84
C ARG A 94 6.75 14.59 9.91
N ILE A 95 6.97 13.32 10.22
CA ILE A 95 7.88 12.89 11.29
C ILE A 95 9.30 12.66 10.75
N GLY A 96 9.43 12.09 9.55
CA GLY A 96 10.72 11.74 8.96
C GLY A 96 11.31 12.87 8.12
N TYR A 97 10.65 13.21 7.02
CA TYR A 97 11.23 14.06 5.98
C TYR A 97 11.13 15.56 6.27
N ARG A 98 10.02 16.02 6.84
CA ARG A 98 9.74 17.44 7.08
C ARG A 98 10.76 18.11 8.01
N PRO A 99 11.24 17.48 9.10
CA PRO A 99 12.30 18.05 9.94
C PRO A 99 13.64 18.18 9.21
N LEU A 100 13.88 17.35 8.18
CA LEU A 100 15.15 17.26 7.46
C LEU A 100 15.19 18.12 6.19
N ARG A 101 14.20 19.00 5.96
CA ARG A 101 14.13 19.85 4.76
C ARG A 101 15.35 20.75 4.56
N ASN A 102 15.99 21.19 5.65
CA ASN A 102 17.19 22.03 5.61
C ASN A 102 18.50 21.22 5.78
N ALA A 103 18.41 19.90 5.98
CA ALA A 103 19.55 19.04 6.19
C ALA A 103 20.15 18.57 4.84
N PRO A 104 21.39 18.05 4.83
CA PRO A 104 21.98 17.46 3.64
C PRO A 104 21.10 16.32 3.08
N ARG A 105 21.07 16.21 1.74
CA ARG A 105 20.26 15.19 1.04
C ARG A 105 20.55 13.76 1.50
N ALA A 106 21.80 13.48 1.88
CA ALA A 106 22.22 12.19 2.42
C ALA A 106 21.48 11.82 3.72
N SER A 107 21.25 12.79 4.61
CA SER A 107 20.51 12.56 5.86
C SER A 107 19.07 12.15 5.59
N ALA A 108 18.38 12.82 4.66
CA ALA A 108 17.02 12.46 4.27
C ALA A 108 16.94 11.06 3.62
N ALA A 109 17.94 10.70 2.81
CA ALA A 109 18.04 9.37 2.20
C ALA A 109 18.22 8.26 3.26
N ILE A 110 19.10 8.46 4.24
CA ILE A 110 19.29 7.52 5.37
C ILE A 110 18.01 7.38 6.18
N THR A 111 17.32 8.49 6.48
CA THR A 111 16.03 8.46 7.17
C THR A 111 14.98 7.67 6.41
N GLY A 112 14.91 7.84 5.08
CA GLY A 112 14.03 7.02 4.23
C GLY A 112 14.31 5.53 4.35
N LEU A 113 15.59 5.12 4.30
CA LEU A 113 15.99 3.72 4.46
C LEU A 113 15.61 3.18 5.86
N MET A 114 15.86 3.96 6.91
CA MET A 114 15.52 3.54 8.28
C MET A 114 14.02 3.43 8.51
N ILE A 115 13.21 4.33 7.93
CA ILE A 115 11.75 4.24 7.99
C ILE A 115 11.27 2.97 7.29
N GLY A 116 11.84 2.65 6.12
CA GLY A 116 11.56 1.41 5.41
C GLY A 116 11.81 0.17 6.27
N ILE A 117 13.01 0.08 6.85
CA ILE A 117 13.39 -1.02 7.76
C ILE A 117 12.44 -1.10 8.96
N ILE A 118 12.03 0.03 9.56
CA ILE A 118 11.08 0.02 10.68
C ILE A 118 9.72 -0.54 10.25
N LEU A 119 9.22 -0.18 9.07
CA LEU A 119 7.97 -0.70 8.55
C LEU A 119 8.08 -2.20 8.23
N GLU A 120 9.14 -2.62 7.57
CA GLU A 120 9.39 -4.02 7.23
C GLU A 120 9.55 -4.89 8.49
N THR A 121 10.46 -4.52 9.37
CA THR A 121 10.74 -5.27 10.61
C THR A 121 9.58 -5.21 11.59
N GLY A 122 8.88 -4.08 11.68
CA GLY A 122 7.67 -3.96 12.48
C GLY A 122 6.58 -4.90 11.99
N ASN A 123 6.39 -4.98 10.67
CA ASN A 123 5.43 -5.90 10.06
C ASN A 123 5.81 -7.38 10.32
N LEU A 124 7.09 -7.72 10.16
CA LEU A 124 7.61 -9.05 10.49
C LEU A 124 7.45 -9.41 11.97
N ALA A 125 7.66 -8.45 12.88
CA ALA A 125 7.51 -8.67 14.31
C ALA A 125 6.04 -8.88 14.71
N LEU A 126 5.10 -8.17 14.08
CA LEU A 126 3.67 -8.25 14.40
C LEU A 126 2.97 -9.43 13.73
N LEU A 127 3.29 -9.72 12.46
CA LEU A 127 2.57 -10.71 11.64
C LEU A 127 3.36 -11.98 11.37
N GLY A 128 4.67 -11.98 11.66
CA GLY A 128 5.58 -13.05 11.29
C GLY A 128 5.91 -13.06 9.78
N ALA A 129 6.73 -14.02 9.38
CA ALA A 129 7.15 -14.20 7.99
C ALA A 129 6.16 -15.02 7.13
N GLN A 130 4.91 -15.18 7.60
CA GLN A 130 3.92 -16.01 6.91
C GLN A 130 3.30 -15.26 5.74
N ARG A 131 3.16 -15.95 4.60
CA ARG A 131 2.42 -15.43 3.44
C ARG A 131 0.92 -15.46 3.73
N LEU A 132 0.31 -14.28 3.80
CA LEU A 132 -1.14 -14.13 3.91
C LEU A 132 -1.75 -14.02 2.52
N SER A 133 -2.81 -14.80 2.27
CA SER A 133 -3.54 -14.73 1.01
C SER A 133 -4.68 -13.73 1.13
N PHE A 134 -4.82 -12.83 0.16
CA PHE A 134 -5.89 -11.85 0.15
C PHE A 134 -7.25 -12.55 0.03
N PRO A 135 -8.26 -12.19 0.84
CA PRO A 135 -9.57 -12.84 0.79
C PRO A 135 -10.28 -12.54 -0.54
N ALA A 136 -11.04 -13.51 -1.06
CA ALA A 136 -11.89 -13.29 -2.23
C ALA A 136 -13.05 -12.36 -1.86
N LEU A 137 -13.07 -11.17 -2.47
CA LEU A 137 -14.12 -10.17 -2.24
C LEU A 137 -15.28 -10.30 -3.22
N ILE A 138 -15.01 -10.82 -4.43
CA ILE A 138 -15.98 -11.05 -5.49
C ILE A 138 -15.61 -12.40 -6.12
N GLU A 139 -16.60 -13.23 -6.41
CA GLU A 139 -16.45 -14.45 -7.23
C GLU A 139 -16.69 -14.14 -8.71
#